data_AF-D8TLS5-F1
#
_entry.id   AF-D8TLS5-F1
#
_cell.length_a   1.000
_cell.length_b   1.000
_cell.length_c   1.000
_cell.angle_alpha   90.00
_cell.angle_beta   90.00
_cell.angle_gamma   90.00
#
_symmetry.space_group_name_H-M   'P 1'
#
loop_
_entity.id
_entity.type
_entity.pdbx_description
1 polymer ?
#
loop_
_entity_poly.entity_id
_entity_poly.type
_entity_poly.pdbx_seq_one_letter_code
_entity_poly.pdbx_strand_id
1 'polypeptide(L)'
;MQPEQQPQSSSLFSLPTQQQQPQQQQQQARQVPQVSGGEPPAAAPTPLTQLTPYSHPKVTEGRYERESVEERRRREARAVYGERWAAKVKRIQRESPHGRRQGWALRCVIVKSGDDCRQELLALQLVRTFGDIFSEAGLPLWVRYYEVLVTSNKTALIEMVPNTLSIHTIKSRSPPGTSLSDHFFAKFGRSGTPECTAAQRRFTESLAAYSLICYLLQIKDRHNGNILIDDDGRVVHIDYGFLLSNSPGGVNFESAPFKLTRELLEVMDSNSDGRPSEMFDYFKVLMIQGFIAARNCSDRILLLVKVMSKSGFPCFKGGERALKALEKRLMTSLTEVQCVEHVLQLIAESLDAWRTRQYDYYQRVLNGIL
;
A
#
# COMPACT_ATOMS: atom_id res chain seq x y z
N MET A 1 23.04 70.08 -22.22
CA MET A 1 22.57 69.45 -23.46
C MET A 1 22.42 67.97 -23.17
N GLN A 2 21.29 67.55 -22.60
CA GLN A 2 20.08 67.06 -23.28
C GLN A 2 20.31 65.95 -24.33
N PRO A 3 19.39 64.96 -24.39
CA PRO A 3 19.63 63.60 -24.88
C PRO A 3 18.92 63.31 -26.23
N GLU A 4 19.37 62.30 -26.97
CA GLU A 4 18.66 61.77 -28.15
C GLU A 4 18.73 60.24 -28.10
N GLN A 5 17.64 59.52 -27.82
CA GLN A 5 16.40 59.27 -28.58
C GLN A 5 16.44 57.87 -29.24
N GLN A 6 15.43 57.07 -28.88
CA GLN A 6 15.07 55.80 -29.52
C GLN A 6 14.70 56.01 -31.01
N PRO A 7 14.58 54.90 -31.75
CA PRO A 7 13.33 54.70 -32.46
C PRO A 7 12.67 53.33 -32.16
N GLN A 8 11.34 53.36 -32.17
CA GLN A 8 10.43 52.22 -32.05
C GLN A 8 10.09 51.58 -33.40
N SER A 9 9.47 50.40 -33.31
CA SER A 9 8.72 49.61 -34.31
C SER A 9 9.59 48.63 -35.13
N SER A 10 9.21 47.37 -35.37
CA SER A 10 7.87 46.77 -35.49
C SER A 10 7.92 45.25 -35.27
N SER A 11 6.75 44.72 -34.92
CA SER A 11 6.36 43.34 -34.62
C SER A 11 6.57 42.31 -35.73
N LEU A 12 7.10 41.13 -35.39
CA LEU A 12 6.80 39.86 -36.08
C LEU A 12 6.80 38.69 -35.08
N PHE A 13 5.60 38.16 -34.84
CA PHE A 13 5.23 36.79 -34.42
C PHE A 13 6.30 35.91 -33.74
N SER A 14 6.20 35.78 -32.41
CA SER A 14 6.76 34.66 -31.64
C SER A 14 5.65 33.65 -31.32
N LEU A 15 5.75 32.46 -31.92
CA LEU A 15 4.92 31.29 -31.67
C LEU A 15 5.05 30.84 -30.19
N PRO A 16 3.96 30.44 -29.51
CA PRO A 16 4.06 29.90 -28.15
C PRO A 16 4.60 28.47 -28.17
N THR A 17 5.69 28.28 -27.41
CA THR A 17 6.25 26.98 -27.06
C THR A 17 5.19 26.12 -26.36
N GLN A 18 4.87 24.98 -26.97
CA GLN A 18 3.89 24.01 -26.48
C GLN A 18 4.21 23.56 -25.06
N GLN A 19 3.24 23.73 -24.17
CA GLN A 19 3.16 23.07 -22.88
C GLN A 19 3.07 21.55 -23.13
N GLN A 20 4.09 20.81 -22.69
CA GLN A 20 4.05 19.35 -22.68
C GLN A 20 3.09 18.88 -21.59
N GLN A 21 1.94 18.36 -22.02
CA GLN A 21 1.00 17.60 -21.21
C GLN A 21 1.60 16.25 -20.79
N PRO A 22 1.33 15.75 -19.58
CA PRO A 22 1.80 14.44 -19.15
C PRO A 22 1.06 13.30 -19.88
N GLN A 23 1.85 12.28 -20.22
CA GLN A 23 1.51 11.12 -21.03
C GLN A 23 0.44 10.23 -20.37
N GLN A 24 -0.67 10.01 -21.08
CA GLN A 24 -1.60 8.92 -20.84
C GLN A 24 -1.04 7.63 -21.45
N GLN A 25 -0.84 6.58 -20.65
CA GLN A 25 -0.63 5.21 -21.16
C GLN A 25 -1.79 4.29 -20.80
N GLN A 26 -2.61 4.07 -21.84
CA GLN A 26 -3.41 2.90 -22.21
C GLN A 26 -3.58 1.74 -21.21
N GLN A 27 -4.82 1.54 -20.75
CA GLN A 27 -5.38 0.21 -20.53
C GLN A 27 -6.36 -0.09 -21.69
N GLN A 28 -5.94 -0.93 -22.64
CA GLN A 28 -6.87 -1.53 -23.60
C GLN A 28 -7.51 -2.77 -22.98
N ALA A 29 -8.83 -2.70 -22.82
CA ALA A 29 -9.69 -3.83 -22.46
C ALA A 29 -9.68 -4.90 -23.55
N ARG A 30 -9.41 -6.16 -23.18
CA ARG A 30 -9.66 -7.32 -24.04
C ARG A 30 -11.16 -7.59 -24.09
N GLN A 31 -11.78 -7.27 -25.23
CA GLN A 31 -13.11 -7.79 -25.60
C GLN A 31 -12.99 -9.26 -26.01
N VAL A 32 -13.90 -10.10 -25.52
CA VAL A 32 -14.07 -11.50 -25.92
C VAL A 32 -15.06 -11.53 -27.10
N PRO A 33 -14.75 -12.14 -28.26
CA PRO A 33 -15.71 -12.22 -29.35
C PRO A 33 -16.82 -13.23 -29.07
N GLN A 34 -18.08 -12.82 -29.24
CA GLN A 34 -19.23 -13.70 -29.39
C GLN A 34 -19.15 -14.44 -30.73
N VAL A 35 -19.39 -15.75 -30.72
CA VAL A 35 -19.61 -16.54 -31.94
C VAL A 35 -21.06 -17.05 -31.94
N SER A 36 -21.76 -16.72 -33.01
CA SER A 36 -23.15 -17.04 -33.32
C SER A 36 -23.28 -18.35 -34.10
N GLY A 37 -24.29 -19.16 -33.72
CA GLY A 37 -25.21 -19.86 -34.64
C GLY A 37 -24.74 -21.14 -35.34
N GLY A 38 -25.50 -22.23 -35.15
CA GLY A 38 -25.50 -23.40 -36.05
C GLY A 38 -26.18 -24.64 -35.45
N GLU A 39 -27.51 -24.78 -35.63
CA GLU A 39 -28.23 -26.05 -35.46
C GLU A 39 -27.97 -27.00 -36.65
N PRO A 40 -27.94 -28.33 -36.41
CA PRO A 40 -28.27 -29.32 -37.44
C PRO A 40 -29.43 -30.26 -37.02
N PRO A 41 -30.01 -31.01 -37.99
CA PRO A 41 -31.45 -31.25 -38.07
C PRO A 41 -31.96 -32.54 -37.42
N ALA A 42 -33.30 -32.57 -37.30
CA ALA A 42 -34.13 -33.63 -36.75
C ALA A 42 -34.06 -34.98 -37.51
N ALA A 43 -34.10 -36.08 -36.76
CA ALA A 43 -34.34 -37.44 -37.25
C ALA A 43 -35.51 -38.10 -36.48
N ALA A 44 -36.32 -38.87 -37.21
CA ALA A 44 -37.62 -39.43 -36.86
C ALA A 44 -37.54 -40.71 -35.96
N PRO A 45 -38.68 -41.23 -35.44
CA PRO A 45 -38.75 -41.94 -34.15
C PRO A 45 -38.56 -43.46 -34.26
N THR A 46 -38.18 -44.10 -33.14
CA THR A 46 -38.07 -45.56 -32.99
C THR A 46 -38.80 -45.97 -31.68
N PRO A 47 -39.43 -47.17 -31.60
CA PRO A 47 -40.70 -47.35 -30.89
C PRO A 47 -40.61 -47.62 -29.38
N LEU A 48 -41.74 -47.34 -28.72
CA LEU A 48 -42.01 -47.51 -27.29
C LEU A 48 -41.64 -48.90 -26.77
N THR A 49 -40.80 -48.94 -25.72
CA THR A 49 -40.67 -50.11 -24.84
C THR A 49 -41.00 -49.71 -23.41
N GLN A 50 -42.17 -50.18 -22.98
CA GLN A 50 -42.68 -50.48 -21.63
C GLN A 50 -42.08 -49.74 -20.42
N LEU A 51 -42.94 -48.92 -19.80
CA LEU A 51 -42.78 -48.23 -18.52
C LEU A 51 -42.66 -49.22 -17.35
N THR A 52 -41.54 -49.18 -16.62
CA THR A 52 -41.45 -49.67 -15.23
C THR A 52 -41.72 -48.53 -14.25
N PRO A 53 -42.34 -48.76 -13.09
CA PRO A 53 -42.79 -47.68 -12.21
C PRO A 53 -41.61 -46.88 -11.65
N TYR A 54 -41.68 -45.56 -11.79
CA TYR A 54 -40.79 -44.61 -11.13
C TYR A 54 -40.84 -44.81 -9.62
N SER A 55 -39.76 -45.35 -9.03
CA SER A 55 -39.50 -45.22 -7.61
C SER A 55 -39.10 -43.77 -7.33
N HIS A 56 -39.95 -43.03 -6.61
CA HIS A 56 -39.59 -41.73 -6.07
C HIS A 56 -38.23 -41.81 -5.35
N PRO A 57 -37.22 -41.01 -5.71
CA PRO A 57 -36.11 -40.82 -4.81
C PRO A 57 -36.67 -40.17 -3.55
N LYS A 58 -36.49 -40.85 -2.40
CA LYS A 58 -36.73 -40.24 -1.08
C LYS A 58 -35.97 -38.92 -1.08
N VAL A 59 -36.72 -37.83 -0.99
CA VAL A 59 -36.18 -36.52 -0.63
C VAL A 59 -35.57 -36.72 0.76
N THR A 60 -34.28 -37.00 0.80
CA THR A 60 -33.48 -36.67 1.98
C THR A 60 -33.63 -35.18 2.13
N GLU A 61 -34.37 -34.75 3.15
CA GLU A 61 -34.41 -33.37 3.62
C GLU A 61 -32.97 -32.93 3.87
N GLY A 62 -32.35 -32.40 2.82
CA GLY A 62 -31.09 -31.70 2.90
C GLY A 62 -31.37 -30.48 3.75
N ARG A 63 -30.91 -30.53 4.99
CA ARG A 63 -30.77 -29.37 5.86
C ARG A 63 -29.82 -28.41 5.14
N TYR A 64 -30.34 -27.59 4.23
CA TYR A 64 -29.66 -26.38 3.79
C TYR A 64 -29.64 -25.47 5.01
N GLU A 65 -28.63 -25.62 5.86
CA GLU A 65 -28.33 -24.61 6.87
C GLU A 65 -28.18 -23.29 6.12
N ARG A 66 -29.13 -22.38 6.32
CA ARG A 66 -29.10 -21.06 5.71
C ARG A 66 -27.84 -20.38 6.23
N GLU A 67 -26.87 -20.20 5.34
CA GLU A 67 -25.65 -19.44 5.64
C GLU A 67 -26.03 -18.11 6.28
N SER A 68 -25.49 -17.86 7.47
CA SER A 68 -25.75 -16.61 8.18
C SER A 68 -25.21 -15.43 7.37
N VAL A 69 -25.80 -14.24 7.57
CA VAL A 69 -25.32 -13.01 6.91
C VAL A 69 -23.85 -12.75 7.23
N GLU A 70 -23.39 -13.13 8.43
CA GLU A 70 -22.01 -12.99 8.88
C GLU A 70 -21.06 -13.94 8.18
N GLU A 71 -21.43 -15.21 8.02
CA GLU A 71 -20.63 -16.18 7.26
C GLU A 71 -20.48 -15.77 5.80
N ARG A 72 -21.56 -15.28 5.19
CA ARG A 72 -21.53 -14.77 3.82
C ARG A 72 -20.57 -13.58 3.70
N ARG A 73 -20.70 -12.57 4.56
CA ARG A 73 -19.80 -11.39 4.58
C ARG A 73 -18.34 -11.80 4.77
N ARG A 74 -18.09 -12.77 5.65
CA ARG A 74 -16.74 -13.29 5.92
C ARG A 74 -16.15 -14.01 4.72
N ARG A 75 -16.95 -14.83 4.02
CA ARG A 75 -16.53 -15.49 2.78
C ARG A 75 -16.20 -14.46 1.69
N GLU A 76 -17.07 -13.47 1.50
CA GLU A 76 -16.86 -12.38 0.53
C GLU A 76 -15.58 -11.59 0.84
N ALA A 77 -15.37 -11.18 2.09
CA ALA A 77 -14.16 -10.46 2.50
C ALA A 77 -12.87 -11.27 2.29
N ARG A 78 -12.91 -12.59 2.55
CA ARG A 78 -11.78 -13.49 2.26
C ARG A 78 -11.54 -13.65 0.75
N ALA A 79 -12.60 -13.70 -0.05
CA ALA A 79 -12.51 -13.87 -1.50
C ALA A 79 -11.87 -12.67 -2.22
N VAL A 80 -11.92 -11.46 -1.64
CA VAL A 80 -11.27 -10.25 -2.19
C VAL A 80 -9.78 -10.45 -2.50
N TYR A 81 -9.07 -11.20 -1.64
CA TYR A 81 -7.64 -11.52 -1.79
C TYR A 81 -7.35 -12.54 -2.90
N GLY A 82 -8.37 -13.27 -3.37
CA GLY A 82 -8.22 -14.28 -4.41
C GLY A 82 -7.37 -15.48 -3.97
N GLU A 83 -6.66 -16.08 -4.93
CA GLU A 83 -5.80 -17.24 -4.71
C GLU A 83 -4.55 -16.86 -3.90
N ARG A 84 -4.34 -17.53 -2.75
CA ARG A 84 -3.12 -17.37 -1.95
C ARG A 84 -1.89 -17.86 -2.70
N TRP A 85 -0.75 -17.21 -2.48
CA TRP A 85 0.53 -17.53 -3.12
C TRP A 85 0.92 -19.00 -3.02
N ALA A 86 0.77 -19.63 -1.85
CA ALA A 86 1.08 -21.05 -1.68
C ALA A 86 0.23 -21.98 -2.56
N ALA A 87 -1.04 -21.64 -2.79
CA ALA A 87 -1.92 -22.37 -3.71
C ALA A 87 -1.52 -22.13 -5.16
N LYS A 88 -1.21 -20.88 -5.52
CA LYS A 88 -0.73 -20.48 -6.85
C LYS A 88 0.56 -21.21 -7.24
N VAL A 89 1.52 -21.30 -6.32
CA VAL A 89 2.77 -22.05 -6.52
C VAL A 89 2.48 -23.52 -6.81
N LYS A 90 1.64 -24.18 -5.98
CA LYS A 90 1.28 -25.60 -6.17
C LYS A 90 0.56 -25.84 -7.49
N ARG A 91 -0.36 -24.95 -7.88
CA ARG A 91 -1.10 -25.05 -9.14
C ARG A 91 -0.17 -24.93 -10.34
N ILE A 92 0.66 -23.88 -10.38
CA ILE A 92 1.62 -23.67 -11.47
C ILE A 92 2.68 -24.79 -11.51
N GLN A 93 3.10 -25.32 -10.37
CA GLN A 93 4.03 -26.46 -10.34
C GLN A 93 3.44 -27.70 -11.01
N ARG A 94 2.15 -28.00 -10.79
CA ARG A 94 1.46 -29.14 -11.40
C ARG A 94 1.31 -28.99 -12.91
N GLU A 95 1.10 -27.76 -13.37
CA GLU A 95 0.94 -27.42 -14.80
C GLU A 95 2.29 -27.27 -15.52
N SER A 96 3.39 -27.07 -14.79
CA SER A 96 4.71 -26.81 -15.38
C SER A 96 5.39 -28.10 -15.86
N PRO A 97 5.91 -28.13 -17.11
CA PRO A 97 6.79 -29.20 -17.59
C PRO A 97 8.04 -29.40 -16.73
N HIS A 98 8.43 -28.41 -15.95
CA HIS A 98 9.61 -28.42 -15.09
C HIS A 98 9.27 -28.62 -13.60
N GLY A 99 8.00 -28.76 -13.23
CA GLY A 99 7.57 -28.76 -11.83
C GLY A 99 8.12 -29.90 -10.96
N ARG A 100 8.54 -31.01 -11.60
CA ARG A 100 9.16 -32.17 -10.94
C ARG A 100 10.68 -32.04 -10.75
N ARG A 101 11.33 -31.00 -11.29
CA ARG A 101 12.78 -30.83 -11.16
C ARG A 101 13.17 -30.48 -9.73
N GLN A 102 14.24 -31.07 -9.23
CA GLN A 102 14.81 -30.72 -7.93
C GLN A 102 15.20 -29.23 -7.94
N GLY A 103 14.85 -28.52 -6.86
CA GLY A 103 15.11 -27.08 -6.75
C GLY A 103 14.16 -26.19 -7.57
N TRP A 104 13.09 -26.73 -8.17
CA TRP A 104 12.07 -25.91 -8.82
C TRP A 104 11.47 -24.90 -7.82
N ALA A 105 11.44 -23.64 -8.22
CA ALA A 105 10.84 -22.56 -7.44
C ALA A 105 10.14 -21.58 -8.37
N LEU A 106 9.01 -21.05 -7.89
CA LEU A 106 8.32 -19.95 -8.54
C LEU A 106 8.70 -18.63 -7.85
N ARG A 107 9.00 -17.62 -8.65
CA ARG A 107 9.24 -16.24 -8.23
C ARG A 107 8.34 -15.31 -9.03
N CYS A 108 7.90 -14.22 -8.41
CA CYS A 108 7.12 -13.19 -9.06
C CYS A 108 7.84 -11.86 -8.94
N VAL A 109 8.04 -11.21 -10.08
CA VAL A 109 8.73 -9.93 -10.17
C VAL A 109 7.88 -8.97 -11.00
N ILE A 110 7.91 -7.71 -10.61
CA ILE A 110 7.38 -6.58 -11.38
C ILE A 110 8.55 -6.05 -12.21
N VAL A 111 8.34 -5.96 -13.52
CA VAL A 111 9.31 -5.35 -14.44
C VAL A 111 8.95 -3.87 -14.57
N LYS A 112 9.82 -2.99 -14.07
CA LYS A 112 9.64 -1.54 -14.15
C LYS A 112 10.60 -0.98 -15.21
N SER A 113 10.06 -0.25 -16.18
CA SER A 113 10.79 0.37 -17.28
C SER A 113 10.36 1.82 -17.42
N GLY A 114 11.34 2.72 -17.59
CA GLY A 114 11.13 4.16 -17.65
C GLY A 114 11.49 4.91 -16.37
N ASP A 115 11.69 4.21 -15.25
CA ASP A 115 11.88 4.81 -13.93
C ASP A 115 13.23 4.45 -13.30
N ASP A 116 13.82 5.42 -12.59
CA ASP A 116 15.03 5.22 -11.80
C ASP A 116 14.69 4.66 -10.40
N CYS A 117 14.87 3.35 -10.23
CA CYS A 117 14.56 2.66 -8.97
C CYS A 117 15.74 2.64 -7.97
N ARG A 118 16.84 3.37 -8.22
CA ARG A 118 17.95 3.45 -7.25
C ARG A 118 17.53 4.16 -5.96
N GLN A 119 16.62 5.12 -6.07
CA GLN A 119 16.06 5.82 -4.92
C GLN A 119 15.12 4.90 -4.11
N GLU A 120 14.32 4.07 -4.79
CA GLU A 120 13.51 3.01 -4.17
C GLU A 120 14.39 2.04 -3.38
N LEU A 121 15.51 1.59 -3.99
CA LEU A 121 16.45 0.68 -3.34
C LEU A 121 17.06 1.29 -2.08
N LEU A 122 17.46 2.57 -2.11
CA LEU A 122 17.94 3.28 -0.92
C LEU A 122 16.87 3.33 0.18
N ALA A 123 15.63 3.64 -0.18
CA ALA A 123 14.54 3.67 0.79
C ALA A 123 14.33 2.30 1.45
N LEU A 124 14.37 1.22 0.68
CA LEU A 124 14.23 -0.14 1.20
C LEU A 124 15.37 -0.57 2.12
N GLN A 125 16.61 -0.14 1.83
CA GLN A 125 17.74 -0.33 2.75
C GLN A 125 17.52 0.38 4.09
N LEU A 126 16.95 1.60 4.05
CA LEU A 126 16.59 2.34 5.26
C LEU A 126 15.43 1.65 6.00
N VAL A 127 14.37 1.22 5.31
CA VAL A 127 13.25 0.46 5.90
C VAL A 127 13.75 -0.81 6.60
N ARG A 128 14.65 -1.56 5.95
CA ARG A 128 15.29 -2.74 6.56
C ARG A 128 16.07 -2.35 7.82
N THR A 129 16.85 -1.28 7.76
CA THR A 129 17.62 -0.79 8.91
C THR A 129 16.72 -0.43 10.10
N PHE A 130 15.58 0.22 9.86
CA PHE A 130 14.58 0.45 10.92
C PHE A 130 14.03 -0.86 11.49
N GLY A 131 13.71 -1.83 10.63
CA GLY A 131 13.28 -3.16 11.06
C GLY A 131 14.31 -3.87 11.95
N ASP A 132 15.58 -3.79 11.60
CA ASP A 132 16.68 -4.34 12.39
C ASP A 132 16.78 -3.62 13.75
N ILE A 133 16.73 -2.28 13.77
CA ILE A 133 16.75 -1.46 15.01
C ILE A 133 15.59 -1.83 15.94
N PHE A 134 14.37 -1.96 15.41
CA PHE A 134 13.21 -2.30 16.23
C PHE A 134 13.31 -3.72 16.80
N SER A 135 13.80 -4.67 16.00
CA SER A 135 14.02 -6.05 16.43
C SER A 135 15.09 -6.14 17.51
N GLU A 136 16.20 -5.43 17.35
CA GLU A 136 17.29 -5.35 18.34
C GLU A 136 16.83 -4.72 19.66
N ALA A 137 15.91 -3.74 19.60
CA ALA A 137 15.29 -3.13 20.78
C ALA A 137 14.20 -4.01 21.44
N GLY A 138 13.93 -5.21 20.90
CA GLY A 138 12.89 -6.10 21.41
C GLY A 138 11.46 -5.60 21.18
N LEU A 139 11.26 -4.67 20.23
CA LEU A 139 9.95 -4.11 19.93
C LEU A 139 9.23 -4.97 18.88
N PRO A 140 7.91 -5.20 19.03
CA PRO A 140 7.14 -5.97 18.06
C PRO A 140 6.74 -5.14 16.83
N LEU A 141 7.47 -4.07 16.52
CA LEU A 141 7.24 -3.26 15.33
C LEU A 141 7.62 -4.05 14.09
N TRP A 142 6.71 -4.10 13.13
CA TRP A 142 6.88 -4.97 11.96
C TRP A 142 6.99 -4.15 10.67
N VAL A 143 7.98 -4.50 9.84
CA VAL A 143 8.14 -3.93 8.51
C VAL A 143 8.39 -5.03 7.49
N ARG A 144 7.92 -4.83 6.25
CA ARG A 144 8.27 -5.64 5.10
C ARG A 144 9.20 -4.85 4.18
N TYR A 145 10.40 -5.38 3.96
CA TYR A 145 11.24 -4.99 2.83
C TYR A 145 11.13 -6.05 1.74
N TYR A 146 11.25 -5.62 0.49
CA TYR A 146 11.23 -6.45 -0.72
C TYR A 146 12.45 -6.11 -1.57
N GLU A 147 12.91 -7.05 -2.38
CA GLU A 147 14.11 -6.85 -3.18
C GLU A 147 13.85 -5.97 -4.40
N VAL A 148 14.77 -5.03 -4.66
CA VAL A 148 14.79 -4.21 -5.88
C VAL A 148 16.13 -4.39 -6.57
N LEU A 149 16.10 -5.12 -7.68
CA LEU A 149 17.27 -5.30 -8.54
C LEU A 149 17.27 -4.21 -9.62
N VAL A 150 18.06 -3.17 -9.39
CA VAL A 150 18.31 -2.13 -10.38
C VAL A 150 19.15 -2.71 -11.52
N THR A 151 18.63 -2.67 -12.74
CA THR A 151 19.32 -3.19 -13.94
C THR A 151 19.90 -2.07 -14.81
N SER A 152 19.36 -0.85 -14.71
CA SER A 152 19.93 0.36 -15.29
C SER A 152 19.42 1.61 -14.55
N ASN A 153 19.76 2.81 -15.03
CA ASN A 153 19.18 4.06 -14.53
C ASN A 153 17.71 4.30 -14.93
N LYS A 154 17.09 3.38 -15.68
CA LYS A 154 15.69 3.47 -16.13
C LYS A 154 14.93 2.15 -16.02
N THR A 155 15.56 1.09 -15.53
CA THR A 155 14.95 -0.24 -15.49
C THR A 155 15.31 -0.96 -14.20
N ALA A 156 14.34 -1.71 -13.66
CA ALA A 156 14.55 -2.54 -12.49
C ALA A 156 13.57 -3.71 -12.45
N LEU A 157 13.95 -4.74 -11.69
CA LEU A 157 13.06 -5.83 -11.28
C LEU A 157 12.73 -5.65 -9.80
N ILE A 158 11.46 -5.64 -9.47
CA ILE A 158 10.97 -5.46 -8.09
C ILE A 158 10.29 -6.76 -7.66
N GLU A 159 10.69 -7.31 -6.53
CA GLU A 159 10.01 -8.48 -5.94
C GLU A 159 8.55 -8.11 -5.63
N MET A 160 7.61 -8.94 -6.08
CA MET A 160 6.21 -8.77 -5.70
C MET A 160 6.02 -9.21 -4.25
N VAL A 161 5.36 -8.39 -3.44
CA VAL A 161 4.86 -8.81 -2.12
C VAL A 161 3.63 -9.70 -2.32
N PRO A 162 3.68 -10.99 -1.96
CA PRO A 162 2.55 -11.90 -2.16
C PRO A 162 1.45 -11.67 -1.10
N ASN A 163 0.24 -12.12 -1.42
CA ASN A 163 -0.93 -12.08 -0.52
C ASN A 163 -1.32 -10.69 0.00
N THR A 164 -0.89 -9.63 -0.67
CA THR A 164 -1.22 -8.25 -0.31
C THR A 164 -2.11 -7.60 -1.36
N LEU A 165 -2.99 -6.72 -0.91
CA LEU A 165 -3.77 -5.83 -1.78
C LEU A 165 -3.68 -4.40 -1.27
N SER A 166 -3.66 -3.42 -2.18
CA SER A 166 -3.78 -2.02 -1.78
C SER A 166 -5.13 -1.74 -1.15
N ILE A 167 -5.21 -0.78 -0.22
CA ILE A 167 -6.48 -0.35 0.38
C ILE A 167 -7.49 0.03 -0.73
N HIS A 168 -7.02 0.69 -1.79
CA HIS A 168 -7.83 0.98 -2.96
C HIS A 168 -8.42 -0.29 -3.60
N THR A 169 -7.60 -1.32 -3.81
CA THR A 169 -8.04 -2.59 -4.41
C THR A 169 -9.02 -3.34 -3.51
N ILE A 170 -8.82 -3.28 -2.19
CA ILE A 170 -9.74 -3.87 -1.22
C ILE A 170 -11.11 -3.18 -1.32
N LYS A 171 -11.13 -1.84 -1.35
CA LYS A 171 -12.37 -1.06 -1.47
C LYS A 171 -13.07 -1.28 -2.81
N SER A 172 -12.32 -1.33 -3.92
CA SER A 172 -12.89 -1.50 -5.26
C SER A 172 -13.43 -2.91 -5.52
N ARG A 173 -12.87 -3.93 -4.87
CA ARG A 173 -13.36 -5.32 -4.96
C ARG A 173 -14.42 -5.67 -3.91
N SER A 174 -14.57 -4.85 -2.88
CA SER A 174 -15.60 -5.02 -1.86
C SER A 174 -16.93 -4.43 -2.35
N PRO A 175 -18.07 -4.81 -1.74
CA PRO A 175 -19.36 -4.20 -2.06
C PRO A 175 -19.30 -2.66 -1.97
N PRO A 176 -20.02 -1.92 -2.84
CA PRO A 176 -20.02 -0.47 -2.82
C PRO A 176 -20.35 0.10 -1.43
N GLY A 177 -19.55 1.07 -0.97
CA GLY A 177 -19.72 1.69 0.34
C GLY A 177 -19.06 0.96 1.51
N THR A 178 -18.45 -0.21 1.29
CA THR A 178 -17.70 -0.93 2.34
C THR A 178 -16.48 -0.12 2.77
N SER A 179 -16.38 0.22 4.05
CA SER A 179 -15.19 0.86 4.61
C SER A 179 -14.04 -0.15 4.79
N LEU A 180 -12.83 0.35 5.07
CA LEU A 180 -11.72 -0.55 5.41
C LEU A 180 -12.00 -1.35 6.70
N SER A 181 -12.60 -0.71 7.70
CA SER A 181 -12.96 -1.34 8.98
C SER A 181 -14.03 -2.42 8.77
N ASP A 182 -15.06 -2.17 7.96
CA ASP A 182 -16.09 -3.15 7.60
C ASP A 182 -15.48 -4.40 6.97
N HIS A 183 -14.58 -4.21 6.00
CA HIS A 183 -13.87 -5.32 5.35
C HIS A 183 -13.01 -6.10 6.36
N PHE A 184 -12.29 -5.39 7.23
CA PHE A 184 -11.40 -5.98 8.23
C PHE A 184 -12.16 -6.87 9.22
N PHE A 185 -13.23 -6.35 9.83
CA PHE A 185 -14.06 -7.10 10.78
C PHE A 185 -14.89 -8.20 10.11
N ALA A 186 -15.29 -8.03 8.85
CA ALA A 186 -15.89 -9.12 8.08
C ALA A 186 -14.91 -10.29 7.92
N LYS A 187 -13.62 -10.01 7.63
CA LYS A 187 -12.60 -11.05 7.40
C LYS A 187 -12.18 -11.78 8.67
N PHE A 188 -11.82 -11.05 9.71
CA PHE A 188 -11.20 -11.58 10.93
C PHE A 188 -12.20 -11.85 12.07
N GLY A 189 -13.46 -11.43 11.90
CA GLY A 189 -14.50 -11.53 12.92
C GLY A 189 -14.71 -10.22 13.65
N ARG A 190 -15.72 -10.21 14.52
CA ARG A 190 -16.08 -9.04 15.32
C ARG A 190 -14.95 -8.65 16.28
N SER A 191 -14.89 -7.35 16.61
CA SER A 191 -13.99 -6.81 17.65
C SER A 191 -14.13 -7.63 18.94
N GLY A 192 -12.99 -7.90 19.60
CA GLY A 192 -12.91 -8.71 20.82
C GLY A 192 -12.80 -10.23 20.61
N THR A 193 -12.94 -10.75 19.39
CA THR A 193 -12.64 -12.17 19.12
C THR A 193 -11.12 -12.40 19.05
N PRO A 194 -10.57 -13.56 19.49
CA PRO A 194 -9.12 -13.79 19.48
C PRO A 194 -8.45 -13.62 18.12
N GLU A 195 -9.12 -14.04 17.04
CA GLU A 195 -8.62 -13.88 15.67
C GLU A 195 -8.58 -12.41 15.25
N CYS A 196 -9.64 -11.64 15.55
CA CYS A 196 -9.70 -10.21 15.29
C CYS A 196 -8.65 -9.45 16.10
N THR A 197 -8.53 -9.72 17.41
CA THR A 197 -7.55 -9.07 18.27
C THR A 197 -6.12 -9.33 17.79
N ALA A 198 -5.81 -10.56 17.36
CA ALA A 198 -4.51 -10.88 16.77
C ALA A 198 -4.26 -10.14 15.43
N ALA A 199 -5.28 -10.01 14.59
CA ALA A 199 -5.19 -9.25 13.35
C ALA A 199 -5.02 -7.75 13.61
N GLN A 200 -5.81 -7.16 14.52
CA GLN A 200 -5.69 -5.76 14.93
C GLN A 200 -4.31 -5.48 15.51
N ARG A 201 -3.77 -6.38 16.33
CA ARG A 201 -2.42 -6.25 16.86
C ARG A 201 -1.38 -6.18 15.74
N ARG A 202 -1.42 -7.10 14.78
CA ARG A 202 -0.54 -7.11 13.59
C ARG A 202 -0.70 -5.84 12.75
N PHE A 203 -1.93 -5.36 12.59
CA PHE A 203 -2.23 -4.09 11.93
C PHE A 203 -1.57 -2.92 12.66
N THR A 204 -1.76 -2.80 13.97
CA THR A 204 -1.22 -1.74 14.82
C THR A 204 0.31 -1.74 14.84
N GLU A 205 0.92 -2.90 15.01
CA GLU A 205 2.38 -3.08 15.03
C GLU A 205 3.06 -2.63 13.73
N SER A 206 2.45 -2.99 12.59
CA SER A 206 2.95 -2.59 11.28
C SER A 206 2.65 -1.14 10.94
N LEU A 207 1.46 -0.63 11.30
CA LEU A 207 1.09 0.76 11.11
C LEU A 207 2.02 1.69 11.90
N ALA A 208 2.30 1.40 13.17
CA ALA A 208 3.21 2.20 14.00
C ALA A 208 4.61 2.26 13.38
N ALA A 209 5.13 1.12 12.91
CA ALA A 209 6.44 1.06 12.28
C ALA A 209 6.52 1.94 11.02
N TYR A 210 5.56 1.80 10.11
CA TYR A 210 5.53 2.60 8.89
C TYR A 210 5.22 4.08 9.13
N SER A 211 4.43 4.43 10.15
CA SER A 211 4.19 5.83 10.55
C SER A 211 5.48 6.52 11.00
N LEU A 212 6.30 5.85 11.83
CA LEU A 212 7.61 6.37 12.23
C LEU A 212 8.56 6.54 11.04
N ILE A 213 8.63 5.54 10.16
CA ILE A 213 9.50 5.56 8.99
C ILE A 213 9.07 6.69 8.03
N CYS A 214 7.77 6.85 7.78
CA CYS A 214 7.25 7.94 6.94
C CYS A 214 7.60 9.31 7.51
N TYR A 215 7.46 9.51 8.82
CA TYR A 215 7.84 10.76 9.47
C TYR A 215 9.34 11.05 9.34
N LEU A 216 10.19 10.10 9.74
CA LEU A 216 11.64 10.28 9.79
C LEU A 216 12.23 10.48 8.39
N LEU A 217 11.85 9.62 7.44
CA LEU A 217 12.35 9.67 6.07
C LEU A 217 11.61 10.67 5.17
N GLN A 218 10.53 11.29 5.68
CA GLN A 218 9.66 12.17 4.88
C GLN A 218 9.20 11.49 3.59
N ILE A 219 8.73 10.25 3.70
CA ILE A 219 8.15 9.53 2.56
C ILE A 219 6.86 10.25 2.17
N LYS A 220 6.76 10.60 0.88
CA LYS A 220 5.61 11.31 0.31
C LYS A 220 4.74 10.36 -0.53
N ASP A 221 3.69 10.91 -1.13
CA ASP A 221 2.79 10.19 -2.03
C ASP A 221 2.13 8.99 -1.32
N ARG A 222 1.62 9.24 -0.10
CA ARG A 222 1.01 8.21 0.76
C ARG A 222 -0.51 8.21 0.60
N HIS A 223 -0.97 7.53 -0.45
CA HIS A 223 -2.39 7.30 -0.75
C HIS A 223 -2.76 5.80 -0.66
N ASN A 224 -4.06 5.50 -0.74
CA ASN A 224 -4.60 4.14 -0.59
C ASN A 224 -4.14 3.13 -1.68
N GLY A 225 -3.45 3.60 -2.72
CA GLY A 225 -2.81 2.76 -3.73
C GLY A 225 -1.44 2.24 -3.30
N ASN A 226 -0.71 3.02 -2.49
CA ASN A 226 0.66 2.73 -2.04
C ASN A 226 0.70 2.10 -0.64
N ILE A 227 -0.46 1.90 -0.01
CA ILE A 227 -0.61 1.26 1.30
C ILE A 227 -1.39 -0.04 1.09
N LEU A 228 -0.71 -1.14 1.38
CA LEU A 228 -1.20 -2.50 1.19
C LEU A 228 -1.58 -3.09 2.53
N ILE A 229 -2.53 -4.02 2.52
CA ILE A 229 -2.87 -4.89 3.63
C ILE A 229 -2.57 -6.33 3.20
N ASP A 230 -1.81 -7.06 4.02
CA ASP A 230 -1.57 -8.49 3.81
C ASP A 230 -2.78 -9.33 4.25
N ASP A 231 -2.79 -10.61 3.90
CA ASP A 231 -3.91 -11.48 4.23
C ASP A 231 -4.04 -11.80 5.73
N ASP A 232 -3.05 -11.40 6.52
CA ASP A 232 -2.96 -11.48 7.98
C ASP A 232 -3.39 -10.18 8.70
N GLY A 233 -3.60 -9.08 7.95
CA GLY A 233 -4.02 -7.79 8.48
C GLY A 233 -2.89 -6.80 8.76
N ARG A 234 -1.65 -7.06 8.33
CA ARG A 234 -0.54 -6.09 8.44
C ARG A 234 -0.60 -5.05 7.34
N VAL A 235 -0.14 -3.85 7.67
CA VAL A 235 0.11 -2.75 6.74
C VAL A 235 1.48 -2.95 6.08
N VAL A 236 1.56 -2.73 4.77
CA VAL A 236 2.80 -2.74 3.98
C VAL A 236 2.82 -1.50 3.09
N HIS A 237 3.82 -0.63 3.24
CA HIS A 237 4.02 0.49 2.31
C HIS A 237 4.85 0.04 1.11
N ILE A 238 4.49 0.53 -0.08
CA ILE A 238 5.26 0.35 -1.32
C ILE A 238 5.51 1.69 -2.01
N ASP A 239 6.33 1.69 -3.05
CA ASP A 239 6.62 2.84 -3.90
C ASP A 239 7.19 4.02 -3.11
N TYR A 240 8.46 3.93 -2.75
CA TYR A 240 9.22 4.97 -2.04
C TYR A 240 9.87 5.99 -3.00
N GLY A 241 9.28 6.21 -4.18
CA GLY A 241 9.79 7.13 -5.21
C GLY A 241 9.94 8.59 -4.75
N PHE A 242 9.36 8.98 -3.63
CA PHE A 242 9.47 10.31 -3.04
C PHE A 242 9.84 10.22 -1.55
N LEU A 243 11.10 10.50 -1.22
CA LEU A 243 11.58 10.60 0.16
C LEU A 243 12.53 11.80 0.37
N LEU A 244 12.78 12.13 1.64
CA LEU A 244 13.63 13.22 2.11
C LEU A 244 13.18 14.58 1.55
N SER A 245 13.95 15.18 0.64
CA SER A 245 13.62 16.47 0.03
C SER A 245 12.85 16.36 -1.29
N ASN A 246 12.56 15.15 -1.77
CA ASN A 246 11.82 14.96 -3.01
C ASN A 246 10.31 14.96 -2.76
N SER A 247 9.57 15.76 -3.52
CA SER A 247 8.10 15.85 -3.44
C SER A 247 7.48 15.72 -4.83
N PRO A 248 6.32 15.05 -4.96
CA PRO A 248 5.59 14.99 -6.23
C PRO A 248 5.27 16.39 -6.76
N GLY A 249 5.62 16.67 -8.03
CA GLY A 249 5.32 17.94 -8.68
C GLY A 249 5.99 19.20 -8.07
N GLY A 250 6.93 19.05 -7.14
CA GLY A 250 7.61 20.17 -6.48
C GLY A 250 6.77 20.96 -5.48
N VAL A 251 5.53 20.54 -5.20
CA VAL A 251 4.63 21.18 -4.24
C VAL A 251 4.49 20.29 -3.01
N ASN A 252 4.72 20.85 -1.83
CA ASN A 252 4.57 20.13 -0.56
C ASN A 252 3.09 20.08 -0.16
N PHE A 253 2.31 19.20 -0.81
CA PHE A 253 0.90 18.99 -0.49
C PHE A 253 0.70 18.29 0.87
N GLU A 254 1.64 17.46 1.30
CA GLU A 254 1.57 16.68 2.54
C GLU A 254 2.31 17.39 3.69
N SER A 255 1.54 17.95 4.62
CA SER A 255 2.08 18.48 5.88
C SER A 255 1.87 17.57 7.09
N ALA A 256 1.00 16.57 6.96
CA ALA A 256 0.80 15.62 8.04
C ALA A 256 2.09 14.80 8.22
N PRO A 257 2.53 14.55 9.47
CA PRO A 257 3.71 13.72 9.74
C PRO A 257 3.65 12.34 9.08
N PHE A 258 2.47 11.72 9.10
CA PHE A 258 2.16 10.46 8.44
C PHE A 258 0.65 10.31 8.20
N LYS A 259 0.25 9.30 7.44
CA LYS A 259 -1.15 9.01 7.15
C LYS A 259 -1.81 8.29 8.33
N LEU A 260 -2.73 8.94 9.02
CA LEU A 260 -3.57 8.35 10.07
C LEU A 260 -5.03 8.80 9.89
N THR A 261 -5.69 8.23 8.89
CA THR A 261 -7.08 8.55 8.56
C THR A 261 -8.06 7.89 9.52
N ARG A 262 -9.30 8.41 9.56
CA ARG A 262 -10.40 7.80 10.32
C ARG A 262 -10.59 6.31 10.03
N GLU A 263 -10.49 5.88 8.77
CA GLU A 263 -10.63 4.46 8.39
C GLU A 263 -9.58 3.56 9.07
N LEU A 264 -8.35 4.05 9.29
CA LEU A 264 -7.29 3.30 9.98
C LEU A 264 -7.53 3.27 11.50
N LEU A 265 -8.10 4.35 12.07
CA LEU A 265 -8.48 4.40 13.48
C LEU A 265 -9.61 3.42 13.79
N GLU A 266 -10.60 3.33 12.90
CA GLU A 266 -11.74 2.41 13.07
C GLU A 266 -11.30 0.94 13.07
N VAL A 267 -10.25 0.56 12.33
CA VAL A 267 -9.65 -0.78 12.41
C VAL A 267 -9.07 -1.06 13.80
N MET A 268 -8.56 -0.04 14.49
CA MET A 268 -8.13 -0.13 15.89
C MET A 268 -9.29 0.05 16.88
N ASP A 269 -10.56 -0.03 16.44
CA ASP A 269 -11.76 0.22 17.27
C ASP A 269 -11.74 1.59 17.97
N SER A 270 -11.09 2.57 17.33
CA SER A 270 -10.97 3.96 17.78
C SER A 270 -11.71 4.89 16.82
N ASN A 271 -11.95 6.13 17.26
CA ASN A 271 -12.51 7.18 16.42
C ASN A 271 -11.80 8.52 16.70
N SER A 272 -11.99 9.49 15.79
CA SER A 272 -11.50 10.86 15.95
C SER A 272 -12.09 11.59 17.16
N ASP A 273 -13.20 11.07 17.70
CA ASP A 273 -14.00 11.72 18.74
C ASP A 273 -13.57 11.29 20.16
N GLY A 274 -12.47 10.55 20.28
CA GLY A 274 -11.84 10.24 21.57
C GLY A 274 -12.38 9.02 22.30
N ARG A 275 -12.99 8.05 21.59
CA ARG A 275 -13.38 6.78 22.19
C ARG A 275 -12.13 6.04 22.69
N PRO A 276 -12.12 5.57 23.96
CA PRO A 276 -11.02 4.77 24.47
C PRO A 276 -10.85 3.51 23.63
N SER A 277 -9.62 3.21 23.23
CA SER A 277 -9.27 2.00 22.49
C SER A 277 -7.92 1.49 22.96
N GLU A 278 -7.89 0.25 23.45
CA GLU A 278 -6.66 -0.41 23.87
C GLU A 278 -5.65 -0.54 22.71
N MET A 279 -6.13 -0.78 21.49
CA MET A 279 -5.27 -0.89 20.31
C MET A 279 -4.68 0.47 19.91
N PHE A 280 -5.42 1.56 20.11
CA PHE A 280 -4.89 2.90 19.87
C PHE A 280 -3.94 3.36 20.97
N ASP A 281 -4.18 2.98 22.21
CA ASP A 281 -3.22 3.18 23.30
C ASP A 281 -1.93 2.38 23.06
N TYR A 282 -2.07 1.13 22.61
CA TYR A 282 -0.96 0.30 22.19
C TYR A 282 -0.18 0.91 21.02
N PHE A 283 -0.87 1.46 20.01
CA PHE A 283 -0.26 2.21 18.92
C PHE A 283 0.59 3.37 19.43
N LYS A 284 0.07 4.19 20.35
CA LYS A 284 0.81 5.31 20.96
C LYS A 284 2.08 4.83 21.67
N VAL A 285 1.98 3.75 22.45
CA VAL A 285 3.14 3.15 23.15
C VAL A 285 4.20 2.69 22.15
N LEU A 286 3.80 1.97 21.10
CA LEU A 286 4.71 1.50 20.05
C LEU A 286 5.37 2.65 19.28
N MET A 287 4.62 3.71 18.98
CA MET A 287 5.17 4.92 18.35
C MET A 287 6.26 5.56 19.23
N ILE A 288 6.01 5.70 20.53
CA ILE A 288 6.97 6.28 21.48
C ILE A 288 8.23 5.41 21.58
N GLN A 289 8.06 4.11 21.85
CA GLN A 289 9.17 3.18 22.01
C GLN A 289 10.00 3.05 20.73
N GLY A 290 9.33 2.94 19.58
CA GLY A 290 9.98 2.89 18.27
C GLY A 290 10.74 4.17 17.94
N PHE A 291 10.19 5.33 18.27
CA PHE A 291 10.89 6.61 18.08
C PHE A 291 12.17 6.68 18.92
N ILE A 292 12.10 6.29 20.19
CA ILE A 292 13.27 6.25 21.09
C ILE A 292 14.32 5.25 20.57
N ALA A 293 13.90 4.06 20.11
CA ALA A 293 14.81 3.07 19.53
C ALA A 293 15.52 3.61 18.28
N ALA A 294 14.77 4.23 17.36
CA ALA A 294 15.32 4.88 16.17
C ALA A 294 16.30 6.01 16.53
N ARG A 295 15.96 6.81 17.55
CA ARG A 295 16.81 7.88 18.06
C ARG A 295 18.12 7.33 18.64
N ASN A 296 18.08 6.27 19.44
CA ASN A 296 19.28 5.65 20.04
C ASN A 296 20.21 5.04 18.99
N CYS A 297 19.69 4.75 17.80
CA CYS A 297 20.44 4.25 16.64
C CYS A 297 20.55 5.28 15.51
N SER A 298 20.45 6.59 15.81
CA SER A 298 20.47 7.67 14.82
C SER A 298 21.66 7.60 13.88
N ASP A 299 22.84 7.24 14.40
CA ASP A 299 24.08 7.22 13.63
C ASP A 299 24.04 6.21 12.48
N ARG A 300 23.40 5.04 12.67
CA ARG A 300 23.22 4.03 11.62
C ARG A 300 22.37 4.57 10.48
N ILE A 301 21.28 5.25 10.80
CA ILE A 301 20.36 5.84 9.83
C ILE A 301 21.05 6.99 9.09
N LEU A 302 21.67 7.91 9.84
CA LEU A 302 22.35 9.08 9.28
C LEU A 302 23.54 8.69 8.40
N LEU A 303 24.29 7.65 8.77
CA LEU A 303 25.42 7.16 7.98
C LEU A 303 25.00 6.70 6.59
N LEU A 304 23.94 5.88 6.47
CA LEU A 304 23.44 5.41 5.18
C LEU A 304 23.02 6.58 4.27
N VAL A 305 22.30 7.54 4.83
CA VAL A 305 21.86 8.74 4.11
C VAL A 305 23.06 9.62 3.73
N LYS A 306 24.06 9.74 4.59
CA LYS A 306 25.28 10.52 4.36
C LYS A 306 26.14 9.94 3.24
N VAL A 307 26.34 8.63 3.22
CA VAL A 307 27.11 7.95 2.15
C VAL A 307 26.46 8.19 0.79
N MET A 308 25.13 8.17 0.72
CA MET A 308 24.39 8.33 -0.53
C MET A 308 24.12 9.80 -0.93
N SER A 309 24.47 10.77 -0.08
CA SER A 309 24.15 12.19 -0.28
C SER A 309 24.75 12.79 -1.57
N LYS A 310 25.85 12.25 -2.08
CA LYS A 310 26.53 12.70 -3.31
C LYS A 310 26.11 11.92 -4.57
N SER A 311 25.10 11.07 -4.49
CA SER A 311 24.61 10.25 -5.61
C SER A 311 23.95 11.04 -6.74
N GLY A 312 23.53 12.28 -6.48
CA GLY A 312 22.76 13.09 -7.43
C GLY A 312 21.27 12.72 -7.51
N PHE A 313 20.76 11.86 -6.62
CA PHE A 313 19.35 11.50 -6.60
C PHE A 313 18.43 12.68 -6.24
N PRO A 314 17.19 12.71 -6.76
CA PRO A 314 16.21 13.75 -6.45
C PRO A 314 16.00 13.99 -4.94
N CYS A 315 16.02 12.93 -4.12
CA CYS A 315 15.90 13.01 -2.66
C CYS A 315 17.05 13.75 -1.96
N PHE A 316 18.16 14.00 -2.66
CA PHE A 316 19.33 14.74 -2.17
C PHE A 316 19.52 16.10 -2.85
N LYS A 317 18.55 16.60 -3.64
CA LYS A 317 18.63 17.96 -4.22
C LYS A 317 18.80 19.05 -3.16
N GLY A 318 18.32 18.82 -1.94
CA GLY A 318 18.56 19.71 -0.79
C GLY A 318 20.00 19.69 -0.23
N GLY A 319 20.87 18.80 -0.71
CA GLY A 319 22.24 18.64 -0.24
C GLY A 319 22.31 18.37 1.26
N GLU A 320 23.21 19.07 1.96
CA GLU A 320 23.34 18.98 3.42
C GLU A 320 22.05 19.31 4.18
N ARG A 321 21.15 20.13 3.61
CA ARG A 321 19.88 20.46 4.27
C ARG A 321 19.02 19.23 4.46
N ALA A 322 19.05 18.26 3.55
CA ALA A 322 18.30 17.01 3.68
C ALA A 322 18.78 16.19 4.89
N LEU A 323 20.11 16.09 5.07
CA LEU A 323 20.71 15.44 6.23
C LEU A 323 20.39 16.18 7.53
N LYS A 324 20.63 17.50 7.58
CA LYS A 324 20.36 18.32 8.77
C LYS A 324 18.87 18.27 9.16
N ALA A 325 17.97 18.20 8.16
CA ALA A 325 16.55 18.04 8.43
C ALA A 325 16.20 16.66 8.99
N LEU A 326 16.84 15.59 8.52
CA LEU A 326 16.69 14.24 9.08
C LEU A 326 17.22 14.17 10.51
N GLU A 327 18.41 14.70 10.75
CA GLU A 327 19.01 14.81 12.09
C GLU A 327 18.10 15.57 13.04
N LYS A 328 17.56 16.72 12.60
CA LYS A 328 16.59 17.48 13.39
C LYS A 328 15.32 16.68 13.72
N ARG A 329 14.83 15.83 12.81
CA ARG A 329 13.64 14.99 13.06
C ARG A 329 13.88 13.84 14.03
N LEU A 330 15.12 13.38 14.17
CA LEU A 330 15.50 12.36 15.16
C LEU A 330 15.50 12.91 16.60
N MET A 331 15.48 14.25 16.76
CA MET A 331 15.32 14.93 18.05
C MET A 331 16.32 14.42 19.12
N THR A 332 17.58 14.23 18.73
CA THR A 332 18.62 13.64 19.59
C THR A 332 18.91 14.45 20.86
N SER A 333 18.60 15.75 20.85
CA SER A 333 18.79 16.67 21.98
C SER A 333 17.68 16.65 23.03
N LEU A 334 16.53 16.02 22.76
CA LEU A 334 15.40 16.02 23.69
C LEU A 334 15.60 15.02 24.84
N THR A 335 15.00 15.25 26.00
CA THR A 335 14.89 14.21 27.03
C THR A 335 13.86 13.14 26.63
N GLU A 336 13.86 11.97 27.26
CA GLU A 336 12.83 10.94 26.97
C GLU A 336 11.41 11.46 27.20
N VAL A 337 11.18 12.23 28.26
CA VAL A 337 9.87 12.85 28.57
C VAL A 337 9.44 13.78 27.44
N GLN A 338 10.34 14.64 26.96
CA GLN A 338 10.06 15.52 25.82
C GLN A 338 9.85 14.73 24.52
N CYS A 339 10.52 13.59 24.35
CA CYS A 339 10.26 12.70 23.22
C CYS A 339 8.85 12.11 23.27
N VAL A 340 8.34 11.74 24.46
CA VAL A 340 6.96 11.28 24.61
C VAL A 340 5.98 12.36 24.15
N GLU A 341 6.13 13.58 24.66
CA GLU A 341 5.28 14.73 24.28
C GLU A 341 5.34 14.99 22.77
N HIS A 342 6.55 14.99 22.19
CA HIS A 342 6.76 15.18 20.76
C HIS A 342 6.03 14.13 19.92
N VAL A 343 6.17 12.84 20.27
CA VAL A 343 5.51 11.75 19.52
C VAL A 343 3.99 11.85 19.64
N LEU A 344 3.46 12.15 20.82
CA LEU A 344 2.01 12.36 21.00
C LEU A 344 1.50 13.54 20.17
N GLN A 345 2.28 14.62 20.06
CA GLN A 345 1.96 15.75 19.19
C GLN A 345 1.94 15.34 17.71
N LEU A 346 2.92 14.54 17.24
CA LEU A 346 2.93 14.02 15.87
C LEU A 346 1.69 13.18 15.55
N ILE A 347 1.22 12.38 16.52
CA ILE A 347 0.00 11.60 16.39
C ILE A 347 -1.19 12.56 16.29
N ALA A 348 -1.32 13.54 17.19
CA ALA A 348 -2.38 14.52 17.17
C ALA A 348 -2.47 15.31 15.85
N GLU A 349 -1.32 15.72 15.29
CA GLU A 349 -1.26 16.42 13.99
C GLU A 349 -1.63 15.53 12.79
N SER A 350 -1.47 14.22 12.94
CA SER A 350 -1.76 13.24 11.88
C SER A 350 -3.21 12.74 11.92
N LEU A 351 -3.88 12.81 13.08
CA LEU A 351 -5.25 12.32 13.29
C LEU A 351 -6.27 13.04 12.39
N ASP A 352 -6.84 12.29 11.43
CA ASP A 352 -7.82 12.76 10.45
C ASP A 352 -7.47 14.11 9.78
N ALA A 353 -6.16 14.32 9.58
CA ALA A 353 -5.62 15.56 9.07
C ALA A 353 -6.30 15.93 7.74
N TRP A 354 -6.91 17.13 7.69
CA TRP A 354 -7.63 17.64 6.52
C TRP A 354 -6.83 17.51 5.22
N ARG A 355 -5.51 17.77 5.26
CA ARG A 355 -4.65 17.73 4.06
C ARG A 355 -4.43 16.32 3.54
N THR A 356 -4.42 15.31 4.43
CA THR A 356 -4.39 13.89 4.05
C THR A 356 -5.64 13.52 3.26
N ARG A 357 -6.83 13.94 3.75
CA ARG A 357 -8.11 13.73 3.05
C ARG A 357 -8.15 14.46 1.71
N GLN A 358 -7.62 15.68 1.66
CA GLN A 358 -7.52 16.45 0.42
C GLN A 358 -6.61 15.78 -0.61
N TYR A 359 -5.50 15.17 -0.16
CA TYR A 359 -4.61 14.44 -1.05
C TYR A 359 -5.24 13.14 -1.57
N ASP A 360 -5.94 12.39 -0.73
CA ASP A 360 -6.72 11.23 -1.19
C ASP A 360 -7.83 11.65 -2.18
N TYR A 361 -8.49 12.79 -1.94
CA TYR A 361 -9.46 13.34 -2.88
C TYR A 361 -8.81 13.71 -4.23
N TYR A 362 -7.64 14.36 -4.21
CA TYR A 362 -6.87 14.66 -5.41
C TYR A 362 -6.52 13.39 -6.20
N GLN A 363 -6.04 12.36 -5.52
CA GLN A 363 -5.73 11.05 -6.10
C GLN A 363 -6.98 10.34 -6.63
N ARG A 364 -8.13 10.48 -5.96
CA ARG A 364 -9.42 9.96 -6.43
C ARG A 364 -9.85 10.63 -7.73
N VAL A 365 -9.76 11.95 -7.81
CA VAL A 365 -10.19 12.73 -8.98
C VAL A 365 -9.30 12.48 -10.19
N LEU A 366 -7.98 12.43 -10.00
CA LEU A 366 -7.05 12.28 -11.12
C LEU A 366 -6.77 10.82 -11.51
N ASN A 367 -6.62 9.94 -10.52
CA ASN A 367 -6.13 8.58 -10.72
C ASN A 367 -7.18 7.50 -10.37
N GLY A 368 -8.38 7.89 -9.93
CA GLY A 368 -9.44 6.95 -9.56
C GLY A 368 -9.18 6.18 -8.26
N ILE A 369 -8.22 6.62 -7.44
CA ILE A 369 -7.82 5.92 -6.21
C ILE A 369 -8.80 6.24 -5.07
N LEU A 370 -9.46 5.19 -4.55
CA LEU A 370 -10.56 5.25 -3.57
C LEU A 370 -10.12 5.47 -2.12
#